data_AF-A0A392MPI5-F1
#
_entry.id   AF-A0A392MPI5-F1
#
_cell.length_a   1.000
_cell.length_b   1.000
_cell.length_c   1.000
_cell.angle_alpha   90.00
_cell.angle_beta   90.00
_cell.angle_gamma   90.00
#
_symmetry.space_group_name_H-M   'P 1'
#
loop_
_entity.id
_entity.type
_entity.pdbx_description
1 polymer ?
#
loop_
_entity_poly.entity_id
_entity_poly.type
_entity_poly.pdbx_seq_one_letter_code
_entity_poly.pdbx_strand_id
1 'polypeptide(L)'
;GDPQKVPKAILHQLCQKSGWDAPKFNKILGRGKSFSYTVSILRKASGRGKNRKAGGLVTLKLPDQNEAFESAEDAQNKVAAYALFQLFPDFPIHLLITEPYASVVMKWMEG
;
A
#
# COMPACT_ATOMS: atom_id res chain seq x y z
N GLY A 1 -18.22 -2.82 -8.42
CA GLY A 1 -17.34 -3.82 -7.79
C GLY A 1 -17.36 -3.61 -6.29
N ASP A 2 -17.26 -4.69 -5.52
CA ASP A 2 -17.26 -4.62 -4.05
C ASP A 2 -16.15 -3.69 -3.52
N PRO A 3 -16.49 -2.57 -2.88
CA PRO A 3 -15.50 -1.64 -2.35
C PRO A 3 -14.63 -2.27 -1.24
N GLN A 4 -15.07 -3.40 -0.68
CA GLN A 4 -14.35 -4.15 0.36
C GLN A 4 -13.08 -4.85 -0.17
N LYS A 5 -12.97 -5.11 -1.47
CA LYS A 5 -11.80 -5.79 -2.06
C LYS A 5 -10.79 -4.85 -2.72
N VAL A 6 -10.97 -3.54 -2.53
CA VAL A 6 -10.09 -2.53 -3.12
C VAL A 6 -8.83 -2.37 -2.26
N PRO A 7 -7.60 -2.43 -2.83
CA PRO A 7 -6.36 -2.36 -2.06
C PRO A 7 -6.28 -1.17 -1.10
N LYS A 8 -6.73 0.03 -1.53
CA LYS A 8 -6.74 1.24 -0.68
C LYS A 8 -7.59 1.06 0.58
N ALA A 9 -8.73 0.39 0.46
CA ALA A 9 -9.66 0.16 1.56
C ALA A 9 -9.08 -0.85 2.56
N ILE A 10 -8.52 -1.95 2.05
CA ILE A 10 -7.90 -2.99 2.87
C ILE A 10 -6.68 -2.46 3.61
N LEU A 11 -5.84 -1.67 2.95
CA LEU A 11 -4.69 -1.02 3.57
C LEU A 11 -5.14 -0.12 4.73
N HIS A 12 -6.19 0.67 4.52
CA HIS A 12 -6.74 1.52 5.58
C HIS A 12 -7.25 0.69 6.76
N GLN A 13 -8.01 -0.38 6.50
CA GLN A 13 -8.50 -1.28 7.55
C GLN A 13 -7.37 -1.95 8.33
N LEU A 14 -6.32 -2.42 7.66
CA LEU A 14 -5.18 -3.06 8.33
C LEU A 14 -4.36 -2.05 9.14
N CYS A 15 -4.18 -0.82 8.65
CA CYS A 15 -3.56 0.26 9.42
C CYS A 15 -4.38 0.52 10.69
N GLN A 16 -5.70 0.66 10.58
CA GLN A 16 -6.59 0.88 11.72
C GLN A 16 -6.53 -0.27 12.73
N LYS A 17 -6.62 -1.52 12.28
CA LYS A 17 -6.52 -2.72 13.14
C LYS A 17 -5.15 -2.81 13.85
N SER A 18 -4.10 -2.33 13.21
CA SER A 18 -2.74 -2.31 13.76
C SER A 18 -2.49 -1.10 14.70
N GLY A 19 -3.46 -0.20 14.84
CA GLY A 19 -3.32 1.04 15.60
C GLY A 19 -2.42 2.08 14.94
N TRP A 20 -2.22 1.99 13.62
CA TRP A 20 -1.45 2.96 12.83
C TRP A 20 -2.35 4.08 12.32
N ASP A 21 -1.74 5.18 11.88
CA ASP A 21 -2.47 6.26 11.22
C ASP A 21 -2.94 5.85 9.82
N ALA A 22 -3.93 6.57 9.32
CA ALA A 22 -4.48 6.36 7.99
C ALA A 22 -3.40 6.56 6.90
N PRO A 23 -3.36 5.68 5.87
CA PRO A 23 -2.43 5.82 4.76
C PRO A 23 -2.68 7.14 4.00
N LYS A 24 -1.62 7.93 3.83
CA LYS A 24 -1.65 9.19 3.07
C LYS A 24 -1.07 8.98 1.68
N PHE A 25 -1.89 9.16 0.66
CA PHE A 25 -1.48 9.05 -0.73
C PHE A 25 -1.05 10.42 -1.26
N ASN A 26 0.23 10.57 -1.59
CA ASN A 26 0.77 11.81 -2.15
C ASN A 26 1.11 11.60 -3.63
N LYS A 27 0.57 12.46 -4.49
CA LYS A 27 0.90 12.47 -5.91
C LYS A 27 2.35 12.95 -6.08
N ILE A 28 3.15 12.18 -6.79
CA ILE A 28 4.50 12.58 -7.20
C ILE A 28 4.35 13.32 -8.51
N LEU A 29 4.73 14.60 -8.54
CA LEU A 29 4.86 15.36 -9.77
C LEU A 29 6.18 14.94 -10.44
N GLY A 30 6.13 13.87 -11.23
CA GLY A 30 7.25 13.37 -12.04
C GLY A 30 7.36 14.06 -13.39
N ARG A 31 8.53 13.94 -14.03
CA ARG A 31 8.81 14.41 -15.41
C ARG A 31 7.99 13.57 -16.42
N GLY A 32 6.73 13.91 -16.65
CA GLY A 32 5.91 13.29 -17.72
C GLY A 32 4.41 13.19 -17.44
N LYS A 33 3.69 12.44 -18.30
CA LYS A 33 2.26 12.09 -18.17
C LYS A 33 2.01 10.88 -17.25
N SER A 34 2.93 10.56 -16.35
CA SER A 34 2.81 9.40 -15.45
C SER A 34 2.10 9.79 -14.16
N PHE A 35 1.06 9.05 -13.79
CA PHE A 35 0.35 9.23 -12.51
C PHE A 35 1.08 8.50 -11.39
N SER A 36 2.23 9.00 -10.97
CA SER A 36 3.01 8.38 -9.90
C SER A 36 2.49 8.80 -8.53
N TYR A 37 2.29 7.84 -7.61
CA TYR A 37 1.87 8.10 -6.23
C TYR A 37 2.83 7.45 -5.23
N THR A 38 2.99 8.10 -4.08
CA THR A 38 3.56 7.51 -2.87
C THR A 38 2.47 7.29 -1.85
N VAL A 39 2.67 6.32 -0.96
CA VAL A 39 1.85 6.12 0.23
C VAL A 39 2.72 6.26 1.47
N SER A 40 2.30 7.11 2.38
CA SER A 40 2.97 7.34 3.66
C SER A 40 2.07 6.89 4.81
N ILE A 41 2.59 6.01 5.66
CA ILE A 41 1.87 5.45 6.81
C ILE A 41 2.69 5.68 8.06
N LEU A 42 2.11 6.35 9.05
CA LEU A 42 2.75 6.55 10.35
C LEU A 42 2.45 5.34 11.24
N ARG A 43 3.45 4.48 11.40
CA ARG A 43 3.39 3.37 12.34
C ARG A 43 3.54 3.95 13.74
N LYS A 44 2.49 3.90 14.56
CA LYS A 44 2.63 4.23 15.99
C LYS A 44 3.52 3.18 16.65
N ALA A 45 4.34 3.62 17.60
CA ALA A 45 5.14 2.70 18.38
C ALA A 45 4.19 1.74 19.11
N SER A 46 4.29 0.45 18.80
CA SER A 46 3.44 -0.58 19.37
C SER A 46 4.26 -1.47 20.30
N GLY A 47 3.75 -1.72 21.50
CA GLY A 47 4.42 -2.48 22.55
C GLY A 47 4.68 -1.67 23.83
N ARG A 48 4.75 -2.36 24.97
CA ARG A 48 5.02 -1.82 26.31
C ARG A 48 6.31 -2.46 26.82
N GLY A 49 7.27 -1.69 27.33
CA GLY A 49 8.55 -2.21 27.85
C GLY A 49 9.60 -2.50 26.75
N LYS A 50 10.44 -3.54 26.95
CA LYS A 50 11.60 -3.85 26.09
C LYS A 50 11.25 -4.34 24.67
N ASN A 51 9.97 -4.71 24.42
CA ASN A 51 9.44 -5.12 23.12
C ASN A 51 8.82 -3.97 22.32
N ARG A 52 9.21 -2.72 22.60
CA ARG A 52 8.70 -1.56 21.85
C ARG A 52 9.14 -1.66 20.39
N LYS A 53 8.20 -1.92 19.48
CA LYS A 53 8.45 -1.74 18.05
C LYS A 53 8.56 -0.24 17.79
N ALA A 54 9.69 0.19 17.25
CA ALA A 54 9.91 1.58 16.89
C ALA A 54 8.77 2.04 15.97
N GLY A 55 8.06 3.08 16.39
CA GLY A 55 7.14 3.78 15.51
C GLY A 55 7.94 4.60 14.49
N GLY A 56 7.38 4.81 13.31
CA GLY A 56 8.05 5.55 12.25
C GLY A 56 7.14 5.79 11.05
N LEU A 57 7.38 6.90 10.36
CA LEU A 57 6.75 7.17 9.08
C LEU A 57 7.39 6.27 8.02
N VAL A 58 6.60 5.41 7.40
CA VAL A 58 7.03 4.58 6.28
C VAL A 58 6.42 5.18 5.01
N THR A 59 7.27 5.61 4.09
CA THR A 59 6.84 6.09 2.77
C THR A 59 7.26 5.07 1.72
N LEU A 60 6.28 4.51 1.01
CA LEU A 60 6.49 3.55 -0.06
C LEU A 60 6.10 4.17 -1.40
N LYS A 61 6.83 3.77 -2.44
CA LYS A 61 6.58 4.12 -3.83
C LYS A 61 6.68 2.85 -4.67
N LEU A 62 5.95 2.83 -5.79
CA LEU A 62 6.08 1.74 -6.75
C LEU A 62 7.49 1.75 -7.39
N PRO A 63 8.10 0.57 -7.58
CA PRO A 63 9.39 0.45 -8.25
C PRO A 63 9.28 0.74 -9.75
N ASP A 64 8.21 0.29 -10.39
CA ASP A 64 7.89 0.64 -11.77
C ASP A 64 6.90 1.81 -11.79
N GLN A 65 7.40 2.99 -12.16
CA GLN A 65 6.59 4.19 -12.36
C GLN A 65 6.32 4.47 -13.85
N ASN A 66 6.70 3.52 -14.71
CA ASN A 66 6.65 3.68 -16.15
C ASN A 66 5.34 3.14 -16.74
N GLU A 67 4.57 2.37 -15.97
CA GLU A 67 3.16 2.11 -16.27
C GLU A 67 2.35 3.41 -16.23
N ALA A 68 1.85 3.80 -17.41
CA ALA A 68 0.85 4.83 -17.52
C ALA A 68 -0.45 4.32 -16.88
N PHE A 69 -0.72 4.74 -15.64
CA PHE A 69 -2.01 4.44 -15.00
C PHE A 69 -3.14 5.19 -15.71
N GLU A 70 -4.25 4.50 -15.95
CA GLU A 70 -5.41 5.08 -16.62
C GLU A 70 -6.13 6.13 -15.75
N SER A 71 -5.97 6.07 -14.43
CA SER A 71 -6.57 7.00 -13.48
C SER A 71 -5.73 7.17 -12.21
N ALA A 72 -5.93 8.30 -11.52
CA ALA A 72 -5.38 8.54 -10.19
C ALA A 72 -5.81 7.47 -9.18
N GLU A 73 -7.04 6.97 -9.29
CA GLU A 73 -7.53 5.90 -8.41
C GLU A 73 -6.78 4.59 -8.61
N ASP A 74 -6.47 4.26 -9.86
CA ASP A 74 -5.74 3.04 -10.18
C ASP A 74 -4.30 3.10 -9.65
N ALA A 75 -3.63 4.25 -9.84
CA ALA A 75 -2.32 4.50 -9.27
C ALA A 75 -2.30 4.40 -7.72
N GLN A 76 -3.33 4.95 -7.07
CA GLN A 76 -3.49 4.85 -5.61
C GLN A 76 -3.72 3.40 -5.15
N ASN A 77 -4.57 2.65 -5.85
CA ASN A 77 -4.83 1.24 -5.53
C ASN A 77 -3.57 0.39 -5.72
N LYS A 78 -2.80 0.65 -6.77
CA LYS A 78 -1.58 -0.11 -7.07
C LYS A 78 -0.49 0.15 -6.04
N VAL A 79 -0.23 1.40 -5.66
CA VAL A 79 0.72 1.70 -4.57
C VAL A 79 0.22 1.18 -3.22
N ALA A 80 -1.10 1.16 -2.99
CA ALA A 80 -1.68 0.55 -1.79
C ALA A 80 -1.44 -0.96 -1.74
N ALA A 81 -1.60 -1.67 -2.87
CA ALA A 81 -1.31 -3.10 -2.98
C ALA A 81 0.17 -3.40 -2.69
N TYR A 82 1.08 -2.56 -3.20
CA TYR A 82 2.51 -2.67 -2.91
C TYR A 82 2.82 -2.45 -1.44
N ALA A 83 2.17 -1.46 -0.82
CA ALA A 83 2.31 -1.23 0.61
C ALA A 83 1.75 -2.38 1.45
N LEU A 84 0.63 -2.98 1.05
CA LEU A 84 0.12 -4.17 1.70
C LEU A 84 1.16 -5.30 1.67
N PHE A 85 1.73 -5.59 0.49
CA PHE A 85 2.77 -6.59 0.32
C PHE A 85 4.01 -6.34 1.19
N GLN A 86 4.50 -5.10 1.24
CA GLN A 86 5.70 -4.73 2.00
C GLN A 86 5.46 -4.64 3.52
N LEU A 87 4.29 -4.17 3.96
CA LEU A 87 4.02 -3.89 5.37
C LEU A 87 3.40 -5.07 6.10
N PHE A 88 2.70 -5.96 5.38
CA PHE A 88 1.95 -7.09 5.92
C PHE A 88 2.34 -8.40 5.18
N PRO A 89 3.62 -8.81 5.21
CA PRO A 89 4.07 -10.04 4.55
C PRO A 89 3.43 -11.30 5.14
N ASP A 90 2.96 -11.24 6.39
CA ASP A 90 2.29 -12.34 7.08
C ASP A 90 0.84 -12.57 6.62
N PHE A 91 0.27 -11.66 5.82
CA PHE A 91 -1.11 -11.76 5.34
C PHE A 91 -1.13 -12.18 3.86
N PRO A 92 -2.09 -13.02 3.43
CA PRO A 92 -2.24 -13.39 2.03
C PRO A 92 -2.88 -12.24 1.24
N ILE A 93 -2.09 -11.19 0.96
CA ILE A 93 -2.56 -9.95 0.32
C ILE A 93 -3.26 -10.23 -1.02
N HIS A 94 -2.72 -11.16 -1.80
CA HIS A 94 -3.28 -11.59 -3.08
C HIS A 94 -4.71 -12.16 -2.98
N LEU A 95 -5.11 -12.73 -1.84
CA LEU A 95 -6.48 -13.20 -1.59
C LEU A 95 -7.40 -12.08 -1.08
N LEU A 96 -6.83 -11.04 -0.47
CA LEU A 96 -7.60 -9.94 0.11
C LEU A 96 -8.04 -8.95 -0.97
N ILE A 97 -7.18 -8.67 -1.95
CA ILE A 97 -7.46 -7.71 -3.02
C ILE A 97 -8.10 -8.37 -4.26
N THR A 98 -8.87 -7.60 -5.01
CA THR A 98 -9.44 -8.04 -6.29
C THR A 98 -8.43 -7.95 -7.44
N GLU A 99 -8.66 -8.70 -8.51
CA GLU A 99 -7.99 -8.48 -9.80
C GLU A 99 -8.29 -7.08 -10.36
N PRO A 100 -7.34 -6.46 -11.09
CA PRO A 100 -6.04 -7.00 -11.53
C PRO A 100 -4.89 -6.90 -10.50
N TYR A 101 -5.13 -6.25 -9.36
CA TYR A 101 -4.07 -5.96 -8.37
C TYR A 101 -3.51 -7.23 -7.69
N ALA A 102 -4.36 -8.24 -7.47
CA ALA A 102 -3.95 -9.54 -6.92
C ALA A 102 -2.81 -10.15 -7.74
N SER A 103 -2.99 -10.21 -9.05
CA SER A 103 -2.03 -10.75 -10.01
C SER A 103 -0.73 -9.95 -10.04
N VAL A 104 -0.79 -8.63 -9.85
CA VAL A 104 0.41 -7.78 -9.71
C VAL A 104 1.19 -8.11 -8.44
N VAL A 105 0.50 -8.29 -7.30
CA VAL A 105 1.16 -8.67 -6.03
C VAL A 105 1.77 -10.06 -6.11
N MET A 106 1.11 -11.01 -6.78
CA MET A 106 1.66 -12.34 -7.04
C MET A 106 3.00 -12.25 -7.79
N LYS A 107 3.07 -11.43 -8.84
CA LYS A 107 4.34 -11.19 -9.57
C LYS A 107 5.44 -10.64 -8.67
N TRP A 108 5.12 -9.72 -7.75
CA TRP A 108 6.11 -9.21 -6.79
C TRP A 108 6.54 -10.25 -5.75
N MET A 109 5.71 -11.25 -5.46
CA MET A 109 6.08 -12.39 -4.59
C MET A 109 6.95 -13.41 -5.32
N GLU A 110 6.77 -13.56 -6.64
CA GLU A 110 7.50 -14.54 -7.46
C GLU A 110 8.96 -14.14 -7.76
N GLY A 111 9.29 -12.84 -7.70
CA GLY A 111 10.66 -12.32 -7.82
C GLY A 111 10.98 -11.76 -9.20
#